data_AF-A0A9Q2QCE1-F1
#
_entry.id   AF-A0A9Q2QCE1-F1
#
_cell.length_a   1.000
_cell.length_b   1.000
_cell.length_c   1.000
_cell.angle_alpha   90.00
_cell.angle_beta   90.00
_cell.angle_gamma   90.00
#
_symmetry.space_group_name_H-M   'P 1'
#
loop_
_entity.id
_entity.type
_entity.pdbx_description
1 polymer ?
#
loop_
_entity_poly.entity_id
_entity_poly.type
_entity_poly.pdbx_seq_one_letter_code
_entity_poly.pdbx_strand_id
1 'polypeptide(L)'
;MKNKNLFLFVLLVILTVIVLVLFYGFAQWYEQILGTIFSYIVMIAILLFVFAPFKFIKDKKAKVNMLNYFKYLGITILEIVKIIVNIVKQAALTLVYLVSRLFAKDL
;
A
#
# COMPACT_ATOMS: atom_id res chain seq x y z
N MET A 1 51.05 -7.65 4.06
CA MET A 1 49.59 -7.37 4.20
C MET A 1 49.12 -7.68 5.64
N LYS A 2 49.50 -6.92 6.67
CA LYS A 2 49.26 -7.38 8.07
C LYS A 2 48.43 -6.46 8.99
N ASN A 3 48.50 -5.13 8.92
CA ASN A 3 47.78 -4.29 9.91
C ASN A 3 46.77 -3.29 9.29
N LYS A 4 47.07 -2.70 8.12
CA LYS A 4 46.22 -1.66 7.51
C LYS A 4 44.90 -2.20 6.94
N ASN A 5 44.92 -3.39 6.32
CA ASN A 5 43.71 -4.06 5.82
C ASN A 5 42.84 -4.59 6.96
N LEU A 6 43.46 -4.98 8.08
CA LEU A 6 42.76 -5.47 9.26
C LEU A 6 42.05 -4.32 9.99
N PHE A 7 42.70 -3.16 10.09
CA PHE A 7 42.07 -1.93 10.58
C PHE A 7 40.92 -1.46 9.70
N LEU A 8 41.10 -1.44 8.36
CA LEU A 8 40.03 -1.11 7.42
C LEU A 8 38.86 -2.08 7.51
N PHE A 9 39.13 -3.37 7.68
CA PHE A 9 38.10 -4.40 7.85
C PHE A 9 37.31 -4.18 9.15
N VAL A 10 37.99 -3.98 10.27
CA VAL A 10 37.34 -3.70 11.57
C VAL A 10 36.52 -2.41 11.50
N LEU A 11 37.04 -1.36 10.86
CA LEU A 11 36.32 -0.11 10.63
C LEU A 11 35.06 -0.33 9.78
N LEU A 12 35.15 -1.15 8.72
CA LEU A 12 34.03 -1.52 7.87
C LEU A 12 32.95 -2.29 8.63
N VAL A 13 33.36 -3.22 9.49
CA VAL A 13 32.44 -3.98 10.35
C VAL A 13 31.72 -3.04 11.31
N ILE A 14 32.45 -2.12 11.96
CA ILE A 14 31.87 -1.12 12.86
C ILE A 14 30.88 -0.21 12.11
N LEU A 15 31.26 0.31 10.94
CA LEU A 15 30.39 1.12 10.09
C LEU A 15 29.11 0.36 9.69
N THR A 16 29.25 -0.92 9.32
CA THR A 16 28.11 -1.75 8.93
C THR A 16 27.15 -1.96 10.10
N VAL A 17 27.69 -2.22 11.30
CA VAL A 17 26.88 -2.34 12.52
C VAL A 17 26.15 -1.03 12.83
N ILE A 18 26.82 0.12 12.73
CA ILE A 18 26.21 1.44 12.95
C ILE A 18 25.06 1.67 11.96
N VAL A 19 25.26 1.39 10.67
CA VAL A 19 24.23 1.55 9.63
C VAL A 19 23.04 0.64 9.90
N LEU A 20 23.26 -0.61 10.28
CA LEU A 20 22.18 -1.55 10.59
C LEU A 20 21.36 -1.11 11.81
N VAL A 21 22.00 -0.59 12.86
CA VAL A 21 21.32 -0.07 14.05
C VAL A 21 20.47 1.15 13.71
N LEU A 22 21.02 2.10 12.93
CA LEU A 22 20.28 3.27 12.46
C LEU A 22 19.10 2.89 11.56
N PHE A 23 19.31 1.93 10.65
CA PHE A 23 18.27 1.43 9.77
C PHE A 23 17.17 0.69 10.54
N TYR A 24 17.53 -0.09 11.56
CA TYR A 24 16.56 -0.76 12.42
C TYR A 24 15.71 0.25 13.21
N GLY A 25 16.33 1.27 13.81
CA GLY A 25 15.59 2.34 14.50
C GLY A 25 14.67 3.11 13.56
N PHE A 26 15.13 3.40 12.34
CA PHE A 26 14.31 4.01 11.30
C PHE A 26 13.16 3.09 10.87
N ALA A 27 13.41 1.80 10.68
CA ALA A 27 12.40 0.83 10.27
C ALA A 27 11.30 0.66 11.33
N GLN A 28 11.66 0.59 12.61
CA GLN A 28 10.71 0.51 13.72
C GLN A 28 9.86 1.79 13.83
N TRP A 29 10.49 2.96 13.73
CA TRP A 29 9.79 4.24 13.73
C TRP A 29 8.84 4.37 12.52
N TYR A 30 9.31 3.97 11.34
CA TYR A 30 8.54 3.95 10.10
C TYR A 30 7.35 2.99 10.18
N GLU A 31 7.55 1.78 10.72
CA GLU A 31 6.50 0.78 10.95
C GLU A 31 5.43 1.30 11.91
N GLN A 32 5.82 1.97 13.00
CA GLN A 32 4.88 2.51 13.99
C GLN A 32 4.05 3.68 13.43
N ILE A 33 4.69 4.59 12.69
CA ILE A 33 3.99 5.70 12.04
C ILE A 33 3.10 5.20 10.91
N LEU A 34 3.60 4.31 10.05
CA LEU A 34 2.80 3.68 9.00
C LEU A 34 1.62 2.92 9.60
N GLY A 35 1.82 2.16 10.67
CA GLY A 35 0.76 1.42 11.35
C GLY A 35 -0.33 2.34 11.88
N THR A 36 0.07 3.48 12.46
CA THR A 36 -0.86 4.50 12.95
C THR A 36 -1.64 5.15 11.80
N ILE A 37 -0.95 5.59 10.75
CA ILE A 37 -1.55 6.19 9.56
C ILE A 37 -2.48 5.18 8.87
N PHE A 38 -2.04 3.93 8.74
CA PHE A 38 -2.84 2.84 8.16
C PHE A 38 -4.10 2.60 8.97
N SER A 39 -4.03 2.59 10.31
CA SER A 39 -5.20 2.46 11.17
C SER A 39 -6.21 3.59 10.94
N TYR A 40 -5.74 4.85 10.85
CA TYR A 40 -6.62 5.97 10.51
C TYR A 40 -7.24 5.86 9.12
N ILE A 41 -6.47 5.43 8.12
CA ILE A 41 -6.97 5.20 6.76
C ILE A 41 -8.06 4.12 6.79
N VAL A 42 -7.85 3.02 7.50
CA VAL A 42 -8.84 1.94 7.64
C VAL A 42 -10.10 2.45 8.34
N MET A 43 -9.97 3.21 9.43
CA MET A 43 -11.12 3.80 10.13
C MET A 43 -11.93 4.73 9.21
N ILE A 44 -11.26 5.62 8.48
CA ILE A 44 -11.92 6.54 7.53
C ILE A 44 -12.58 5.74 6.40
N ALA A 45 -11.91 4.71 5.87
CA ALA A 45 -12.44 3.87 4.81
C ALA A 45 -13.70 3.11 5.26
N ILE A 46 -13.73 2.57 6.48
CA ILE A 46 -14.90 1.89 7.04
C ILE A 46 -16.06 2.89 7.19
N LEU A 47 -15.81 4.10 7.71
CA LEU A 47 -16.83 5.14 7.80
C LEU A 47 -17.41 5.47 6.42
N LEU A 48 -16.56 5.75 5.44
CA LEU A 48 -16.98 6.04 4.08
C LEU A 48 -17.76 4.88 3.45
N PHE A 49 -17.36 3.63 3.70
CA PHE A 49 -18.04 2.45 3.20
C PHE A 49 -19.43 2.28 3.79
N VAL A 50 -19.60 2.50 5.10
CA VAL A 50 -20.91 2.44 5.78
C VAL A 50 -21.84 3.55 5.29
N PHE A 51 -21.30 4.73 4.99
CA PHE A 51 -22.10 5.87 4.52
C PHE A 51 -22.34 5.87 2.99
N ALA A 52 -21.53 5.17 2.21
CA ALA A 52 -21.63 5.14 0.75
C ALA A 52 -23.03 4.72 0.22
N PRO A 53 -23.72 3.70 0.78
CA PRO A 53 -25.07 3.34 0.35
C PRO A 53 -26.09 4.47 0.49
N PHE A 54 -25.96 5.31 1.52
CA PHE A 54 -26.87 6.44 1.73
C PHE A 54 -26.77 7.50 0.64
N LYS A 55 -25.58 7.71 0.09
CA LYS A 55 -25.40 8.57 -1.09
C LYS A 55 -26.21 8.03 -2.27
N PHE A 56 -26.12 6.73 -2.57
CA PHE A 56 -26.89 6.12 -3.64
C PHE A 56 -28.40 6.13 -3.39
N ILE A 57 -28.85 5.94 -2.14
CA ILE A 57 -30.27 6.06 -1.76
C ILE A 57 -30.77 7.47 -2.06
N LYS A 58 -29.98 8.49 -1.67
CA LYS A 58 -30.28 9.91 -1.93
C LYS A 58 -30.33 10.20 -3.43
N ASP A 59 -29.30 9.80 -4.17
CA ASP A 59 -29.17 10.06 -5.61
C ASP A 59 -30.30 9.42 -6.42
N LYS A 60 -30.75 8.22 -6.01
CA LYS A 60 -31.85 7.49 -6.66
C LYS A 60 -33.23 7.81 -6.09
N LYS A 61 -33.36 8.78 -5.18
CA LYS A 61 -34.61 9.17 -4.50
C LYS A 61 -35.36 7.96 -3.90
N ALA A 62 -34.62 6.96 -3.41
CA ALA A 62 -35.19 5.75 -2.85
C ALA A 62 -35.57 5.95 -1.37
N LYS A 63 -36.55 5.19 -0.86
CA LYS A 63 -36.89 5.21 0.57
C LYS A 63 -35.72 4.68 1.40
N VAL A 64 -35.41 5.34 2.50
CA VAL A 64 -34.41 4.86 3.47
C VAL A 64 -35.02 3.68 4.23
N ASN A 65 -34.62 2.46 3.86
CA ASN A 65 -34.99 1.23 4.55
C ASN A 65 -33.88 0.18 4.41
N MET A 66 -33.94 -0.90 5.19
CA MET A 66 -32.89 -1.94 5.18
C MET A 66 -32.70 -2.58 3.80
N LEU A 67 -33.78 -2.88 3.08
CA LEU A 67 -33.72 -3.48 1.75
C LEU A 67 -32.94 -2.62 0.74
N ASN A 68 -33.22 -1.33 0.70
CA ASN A 68 -32.51 -0.40 -0.17
C ASN A 68 -31.06 -0.22 0.29
N TYR A 69 -30.81 -0.15 1.60
CA TYR A 69 -29.45 -0.10 2.13
C TYR A 69 -28.60 -1.30 1.65
N PHE A 70 -29.08 -2.53 1.82
CA PHE A 70 -28.37 -3.73 1.34
C PHE A 70 -28.18 -3.74 -0.17
N LYS A 71 -29.21 -3.35 -0.93
CA LYS A 71 -29.12 -3.24 -2.40
C LYS A 71 -28.00 -2.29 -2.83
N TYR A 72 -27.94 -1.10 -2.24
CA TYR A 72 -26.94 -0.10 -2.60
C TYR A 72 -25.56 -0.38 -2.00
N LEU A 73 -25.49 -1.10 -0.89
CA LEU A 73 -24.24 -1.64 -0.34
C LEU A 73 -23.64 -2.67 -1.31
N GLY A 74 -24.46 -3.56 -1.87
CA GLY A 74 -24.02 -4.47 -2.94
C GLY A 74 -23.47 -3.73 -4.17
N ILE A 75 -24.13 -2.66 -4.60
CA ILE A 75 -23.64 -1.80 -5.70
C ILE A 75 -22.31 -1.14 -5.33
N THR A 76 -22.17 -0.65 -4.09
CA THR A 76 -20.94 -0.04 -3.58
C THR A 76 -19.77 -1.03 -3.63
N ILE A 77 -19.98 -2.27 -3.17
CA ILE A 77 -18.97 -3.34 -3.23
C ILE A 77 -18.56 -3.61 -4.68
N LEU A 78 -19.53 -3.68 -5.60
CA LEU A 78 -19.28 -3.97 -7.01
C LEU A 78 -18.40 -2.89 -7.67
N GLU A 79 -18.66 -1.61 -7.37
CA GLU A 79 -17.81 -0.50 -7.84
C GLU A 79 -16.39 -0.56 -7.24
N ILE A 80 -16.26 -0.91 -5.95
CA ILE A 80 -14.93 -1.10 -5.32
C ILE A 80 -14.15 -2.22 -6.03
N VAL A 81 -14.79 -3.35 -6.32
CA VAL A 81 -14.16 -4.48 -7.03
C VAL A 81 -13.66 -4.04 -8.40
N LYS A 82 -14.46 -3.27 -9.17
CA LYS A 82 -14.01 -2.74 -10.47
C LYS A 82 -12.77 -1.86 -10.36
N ILE A 83 -12.72 -1.00 -9.34
CA ILE A 83 -11.56 -0.14 -9.08
C ILE A 83 -10.32 -1.00 -8.79
N ILE A 84 -10.44 -2.00 -7.92
CA ILE A 84 -9.34 -2.91 -7.58
C ILE A 84 -8.84 -3.64 -8.83
N VAL A 85 -9.74 -4.18 -9.65
CA VAL A 85 -9.37 -4.87 -10.90
C VAL A 85 -8.61 -3.93 -11.84
N ASN A 86 -9.04 -2.67 -11.97
CA ASN A 86 -8.35 -1.68 -12.79
C ASN A 86 -6.95 -1.35 -12.25
N ILE A 87 -6.78 -1.21 -10.93
CA ILE A 87 -5.47 -0.97 -10.30
C ILE A 87 -4.54 -2.16 -10.58
N VAL A 88 -5.00 -3.39 -10.34
CA VAL A 88 -4.22 -4.61 -10.58
C VAL A 88 -3.82 -4.71 -12.06
N LYS A 89 -4.75 -4.42 -12.98
CA LYS A 89 -4.47 -4.38 -14.41
C LYS A 89 -3.37 -3.38 -14.76
N GLN A 90 -3.43 -2.15 -14.22
CA GLN A 90 -2.41 -1.15 -14.47
C GLN A 90 -1.05 -1.57 -13.89
N ALA A 91 -1.01 -2.09 -12.66
CA ALA A 91 0.21 -2.59 -12.05
C ALA A 91 0.86 -3.71 -12.88
N ALA A 92 0.05 -4.66 -13.36
CA ALA A 92 0.52 -5.73 -14.23
C ALA A 92 1.09 -5.19 -15.54
N LEU A 93 0.43 -4.23 -16.18
CA LEU A 93 0.93 -3.59 -17.41
C LEU A 93 2.25 -2.84 -17.18
N THR A 94 2.39 -2.14 -16.05
CA THR A 94 3.63 -1.45 -15.68
C THR A 94 4.76 -2.44 -15.46
N LEU A 95 4.51 -3.55 -14.76
CA LEU A 95 5.52 -4.60 -14.56
C LEU A 95 5.91 -5.25 -15.89
N VAL A 96 4.94 -5.60 -16.74
CA VAL A 96 5.20 -6.16 -18.07
C VAL A 96 6.04 -5.19 -18.91
N TYR A 97 5.75 -3.89 -18.85
CA TYR A 97 6.55 -2.86 -19.54
C TYR A 97 7.98 -2.77 -19.02
N LEU A 98 8.19 -2.80 -17.70
CA LEU A 98 9.53 -2.76 -17.12
C LEU A 98 10.33 -4.01 -17.48
N VAL A 99 9.70 -5.19 -17.40
CA VAL A 99 10.29 -6.47 -17.78
C VAL A 99 10.62 -6.48 -19.27
N SER A 100 9.68 -6.13 -20.15
CA SER A 100 9.93 -6.12 -21.59
C SER A 100 11.04 -5.14 -21.98
N ARG A 101 11.12 -3.98 -21.33
CA ARG A 101 12.21 -3.01 -21.55
C ARG A 101 13.57 -3.51 -21.05
N LEU A 102 13.62 -4.31 -19.98
CA LEU A 102 14.86 -4.93 -19.50
C LEU A 102 15.36 -6.01 -20.47
N PHE A 103 14.46 -6.81 -21.05
CA PHE A 103 14.81 -7.89 -21.99
C PHE A 103 14.98 -7.42 -23.45
N ALA A 104 14.39 -6.29 -23.84
CA ALA A 104 14.56 -5.72 -25.18
C ALA A 104 15.88 -4.97 -25.37
N LYS A 105 16.70 -4.82 -24.33
CA LYS A 105 17.98 -4.06 -24.39
C LYS A 105 19.18 -4.91 -24.82
N ASP A 106 18.99 -6.23 -24.96
CA ASP A 106 20.05 -7.20 -25.29
C ASP A 106 19.85 -7.88 -26.67
N LEU A 107 19.11 -7.24 -27.59
CA LEU A 107 18.85 -7.73 -28.96
C LEU A 107 19.22 -6.66 -30.00
#